data_AF-A7VGN4-F1
#
_entry.id   AF-A7VGN4-F1
#
_cell.length_a   1.000
_cell.length_b   1.000
_cell.length_c   1.000
_cell.angle_alpha   90.00
_cell.angle_beta   90.00
_cell.angle_gamma   90.00
#
_symmetry.space_group_name_H-M   'P 1'
#
loop_
_entity.id
_entity.type
_entity.pdbx_description
1 polymer ?
#
loop_
_entity_poly.entity_id
_entity_poly.type
_entity_poly.pdbx_seq_one_letter_code
_entity_poly.pdbx_strand_id
1 'polypeptide(L)'
;MNKGVIQMDYNSLSLKMHEENKGKVEVISKVKIKDRDDLSTAYTPGVAEPCRKIRDNKADVYKYTCKGNMVAVVSDGTAVLGLGDIGPEAAIPVMEGKAILFKEFGGVDAFPICLDTKDVDEIVETVKRIAPVFGGINLEDISAPRCFEIERRLKEELDIPVFHDDQHGTAIVVSAGLINALKLVGKDFDKANVVINGAGSAGISICKLLLQLGIGNVVLVDKQGALCPGQEWMNPAQADMAEITNKDRQTGNLAEIMKGKDVFIGVSAPNIVTAEMVASMATDPIVFAMANPTPEIMPEEAKKGGVRVMATGRSDYPNQINNVLVFPGIFRGALDAKATGITEEMKMAAAKAIASIVTDEELNEEYIIPGAFDDRVAKVVAKAVADEAHKLGITK
;
A
#
# COMPACT_ATOMS: atom_id res chain seq x y z
N MET A 1 -29.78 30.64 -6.89
CA MET A 1 -30.25 29.65 -5.91
C MET A 1 -29.22 28.54 -5.87
N ASN A 2 -28.34 28.54 -4.86
CA ASN A 2 -27.38 27.48 -4.63
C ASN A 2 -28.17 26.19 -4.36
N LYS A 3 -28.13 25.22 -5.29
CA LYS A 3 -28.48 23.85 -4.95
C LYS A 3 -27.41 23.39 -3.97
N GLY A 4 -27.74 23.43 -2.68
CA GLY A 4 -26.89 22.91 -1.63
C GLY A 4 -26.53 21.46 -1.97
N VAL A 5 -25.25 21.21 -2.19
CA VAL A 5 -24.73 19.85 -2.23
C VAL A 5 -24.99 19.29 -0.84
N ILE A 6 -25.90 18.33 -0.73
CA ILE A 6 -26.11 17.59 0.52
C ILE A 6 -24.80 16.84 0.76
N GLN A 7 -24.00 17.33 1.71
CA GLN A 7 -22.78 16.65 2.12
C GLN A 7 -23.20 15.33 2.78
N MET A 8 -22.87 14.20 2.14
CA MET A 8 -23.17 12.88 2.69
C MET A 8 -22.36 12.66 3.97
N ASP A 9 -23.03 12.24 5.04
CA ASP A 9 -22.37 11.79 6.26
C ASP A 9 -21.98 10.32 6.13
N TYR A 10 -20.77 10.09 5.61
CA TYR A 10 -20.23 8.75 5.42
C TYR A 10 -20.06 7.96 6.72
N ASN A 11 -19.95 8.61 7.89
CA ASN A 11 -19.84 7.90 9.16
C ASN A 11 -21.16 7.21 9.49
N SER A 12 -22.27 7.94 9.43
CA SER A 12 -23.61 7.39 9.66
C SER A 12 -23.97 6.31 8.62
N LEU A 13 -23.63 6.54 7.35
CA LEU A 13 -23.86 5.54 6.28
C LEU A 13 -23.03 4.27 6.50
N SER A 14 -21.77 4.40 6.92
CA SER A 14 -20.88 3.28 7.20
C SER A 14 -21.40 2.42 8.35
N LEU A 15 -21.79 3.04 9.48
CA LEU A 15 -22.35 2.32 10.63
C LEU A 15 -23.61 1.53 10.24
N LYS A 16 -24.53 2.18 9.53
CA LYS A 16 -25.76 1.54 9.06
C LYS A 16 -25.48 0.35 8.15
N MET A 17 -24.58 0.51 7.18
CA MET A 17 -24.20 -0.54 6.24
C MET A 17 -23.55 -1.74 6.96
N HIS A 18 -22.69 -1.50 7.94
CA HIS A 18 -22.09 -2.57 8.75
C HIS A 18 -23.13 -3.32 9.61
N GLU A 19 -24.08 -2.60 10.22
CA GLU A 19 -25.14 -3.18 11.05
C GLU A 19 -26.12 -4.03 10.24
N GLU A 20 -26.57 -3.52 9.09
CA GLU A 20 -27.53 -4.22 8.22
C GLU A 20 -26.97 -5.53 7.65
N ASN A 21 -25.67 -5.59 7.36
CA ASN A 21 -25.02 -6.74 6.73
C ASN A 21 -24.24 -7.63 7.70
N LYS A 22 -24.09 -7.21 8.97
CA LYS A 22 -23.24 -7.87 9.99
C LYS A 22 -21.79 -8.05 9.52
N GLY A 23 -21.19 -6.95 9.04
CA GLY A 23 -19.88 -6.98 8.38
C GLY A 23 -20.01 -6.98 6.86
N LYS A 24 -18.87 -7.12 6.17
CA LYS A 24 -18.76 -6.99 4.71
C LYS A 24 -18.34 -8.27 3.98
N VAL A 25 -17.98 -9.32 4.73
CA VAL A 25 -17.44 -10.56 4.16
C VAL A 25 -18.39 -11.73 4.43
N GLU A 26 -18.67 -12.49 3.37
CA GLU A 26 -19.40 -13.77 3.42
C GLU A 26 -18.60 -14.86 2.70
N VAL A 27 -18.70 -16.11 3.17
CA VAL A 27 -18.13 -17.28 2.48
C VAL A 27 -19.21 -17.97 1.67
N ILE A 28 -19.08 -17.93 0.34
CA ILE A 28 -20.03 -18.54 -0.60
C ILE A 28 -19.41 -19.78 -1.24
N SER A 29 -20.17 -20.88 -1.31
CA SER A 29 -19.72 -22.10 -1.98
C SER A 29 -19.54 -21.89 -3.49
N LYS A 30 -18.38 -22.30 -4.03
CA LYS A 30 -18.10 -22.31 -5.47
C LYS A 30 -18.79 -23.48 -6.21
N VAL A 31 -19.32 -24.45 -5.47
CA VAL A 31 -20.03 -25.62 -6.01
C VAL A 31 -21.44 -25.71 -5.40
N LYS A 32 -22.41 -26.18 -6.19
CA LYS A 32 -23.77 -26.40 -5.70
C LYS A 32 -23.86 -27.81 -5.11
N ILE A 33 -24.56 -27.94 -3.98
CA ILE A 33 -24.87 -29.22 -3.36
C ILE A 33 -26.39 -29.32 -3.27
N LYS A 34 -27.00 -30.09 -4.18
CA LYS A 34 -28.47 -30.20 -4.30
C LYS A 34 -28.98 -31.60 -4.00
N ASP A 35 -28.13 -32.61 -4.17
CA ASP A 35 -28.49 -34.00 -3.96
C ASP A 35 -27.36 -34.80 -3.30
N ARG A 36 -27.58 -36.11 -3.17
CA ARG A 36 -26.65 -37.03 -2.53
C ARG A 36 -25.35 -37.19 -3.31
N ASP A 37 -25.39 -37.13 -4.63
CA ASP A 37 -24.22 -37.36 -5.48
C ASP A 37 -23.32 -36.12 -5.47
N ASP A 38 -23.91 -34.91 -5.45
CA ASP A 38 -23.18 -33.67 -5.19
C ASP A 38 -22.49 -33.71 -3.82
N LEU A 39 -23.21 -34.08 -2.75
CA LEU A 39 -22.65 -34.17 -1.40
C LEU A 39 -21.52 -35.19 -1.32
N SER A 40 -21.70 -36.35 -1.96
CA SER A 40 -20.70 -37.43 -1.98
C SER A 40 -19.44 -37.04 -2.76
N THR A 41 -19.56 -36.10 -3.70
CA THR A 41 -18.45 -35.57 -4.50
C THR A 41 -17.72 -34.45 -3.76
N ALA A 42 -18.46 -33.48 -3.22
CA ALA A 42 -17.91 -32.32 -2.52
C ALA A 42 -17.35 -32.67 -1.13
N TYR A 43 -17.88 -33.72 -0.50
CA TYR A 43 -17.47 -34.20 0.81
C TYR A 43 -17.20 -35.70 0.78
N THR A 44 -17.52 -36.44 1.84
CA THR A 44 -17.23 -37.87 1.91
C THR A 44 -18.19 -38.68 1.02
N PRO A 45 -17.67 -39.69 0.29
CA PRO A 45 -16.28 -40.15 0.29
C PRO A 45 -15.34 -39.44 -0.70
N GLY A 46 -15.87 -38.64 -1.65
CA GLY A 46 -15.13 -38.07 -2.78
C GLY A 46 -13.95 -37.18 -2.42
N VAL A 47 -14.09 -36.34 -1.38
CA VAL A 47 -13.05 -35.41 -0.88
C VAL A 47 -11.75 -36.12 -0.47
N ALA A 48 -11.79 -37.44 -0.20
CA ALA A 48 -10.59 -38.21 0.10
C ALA A 48 -9.59 -38.24 -1.07
N GLU A 49 -10.07 -38.14 -2.32
CA GLU A 49 -9.20 -38.24 -3.50
C GLU A 49 -8.28 -37.02 -3.70
N PRO A 50 -8.77 -35.75 -3.70
CA PRO A 50 -7.87 -34.60 -3.73
C PRO A 50 -6.91 -34.58 -2.54
N CYS A 51 -7.34 -35.04 -1.35
CA CYS A 51 -6.43 -35.19 -0.19
C CYS A 51 -5.28 -36.16 -0.47
N ARG A 52 -5.54 -37.32 -1.08
CA ARG A 52 -4.48 -38.28 -1.48
C ARG A 52 -3.55 -37.67 -2.52
N LYS A 53 -4.08 -36.96 -3.52
CA LYS A 53 -3.26 -36.28 -4.54
C LYS A 53 -2.33 -35.23 -3.92
N ILE A 54 -2.83 -34.41 -3.00
CA ILE A 54 -2.01 -33.39 -2.31
C ILE A 54 -0.97 -34.05 -1.40
N ARG A 55 -1.30 -35.16 -0.74
CA ARG A 55 -0.34 -35.94 0.06
C ARG A 55 0.81 -36.46 -0.81
N ASP A 56 0.49 -36.98 -1.99
CA ASP A 56 1.46 -37.58 -2.91
C ASP A 56 2.27 -36.50 -3.67
N ASN A 57 1.66 -35.35 -3.96
CA ASN A 57 2.30 -34.17 -4.55
C ASN A 57 1.76 -32.87 -3.92
N LYS A 58 2.55 -32.24 -3.04
CA LYS A 58 2.13 -31.00 -2.34
C LYS A 58 1.74 -29.86 -3.27
N ALA A 59 2.31 -29.77 -4.48
CA ALA A 59 1.99 -28.71 -5.43
C ALA A 59 0.53 -28.75 -5.92
N ASP A 60 -0.12 -29.92 -5.86
CA ASP A 60 -1.53 -30.10 -6.24
C ASP A 60 -2.50 -29.34 -5.32
N VAL A 61 -2.03 -28.80 -4.18
CA VAL A 61 -2.82 -27.89 -3.34
C VAL A 61 -3.31 -26.68 -4.13
N TYR A 62 -2.51 -26.18 -5.09
CA TYR A 62 -2.89 -25.06 -5.95
C TYR A 62 -3.92 -25.45 -7.03
N LYS A 63 -4.08 -26.75 -7.29
CA LYS A 63 -5.02 -27.29 -8.28
C LYS A 63 -6.38 -27.61 -7.67
N TYR A 64 -6.40 -28.18 -6.46
CA TYR A 64 -7.60 -28.74 -5.86
C TYR A 64 -8.18 -27.93 -4.71
N THR A 65 -7.58 -26.78 -4.35
CA THR A 65 -8.05 -25.95 -3.23
C THR A 65 -8.12 -24.47 -3.61
N CYS A 66 -8.64 -23.64 -2.69
CA CYS A 66 -8.66 -22.19 -2.86
C CYS A 66 -7.28 -21.51 -2.78
N LYS A 67 -6.21 -22.22 -2.37
CA LYS A 67 -4.90 -21.62 -2.08
C LYS A 67 -4.39 -20.71 -3.21
N GLY A 68 -4.55 -21.11 -4.47
CA GLY A 68 -4.07 -20.35 -5.61
C GLY A 68 -4.74 -18.99 -5.84
N ASN A 69 -5.83 -18.68 -5.14
CA ASN A 69 -6.52 -17.39 -5.24
C ASN A 69 -6.85 -16.77 -3.87
N MET A 70 -6.34 -17.33 -2.77
CA MET A 70 -6.70 -16.93 -1.41
C MET A 70 -5.57 -16.13 -0.74
N VAL A 71 -5.84 -14.91 -0.27
CA VAL A 71 -4.89 -14.06 0.46
C VAL A 71 -5.35 -13.84 1.90
N ALA A 72 -4.45 -13.93 2.86
CA ALA A 72 -4.73 -13.51 4.23
C ALA A 72 -4.44 -12.01 4.37
N VAL A 73 -5.41 -11.24 4.86
CA VAL A 73 -5.19 -9.85 5.28
C VAL A 73 -4.93 -9.86 6.78
N VAL A 74 -3.65 -9.83 7.17
CA VAL A 74 -3.20 -10.02 8.55
C VAL A 74 -2.90 -8.67 9.20
N SER A 75 -3.44 -8.46 10.39
CA SER A 75 -3.18 -7.28 11.22
C SER A 75 -3.15 -7.64 12.71
N ASP A 76 -2.53 -6.80 13.53
CA ASP A 76 -2.67 -6.83 15.00
C ASP A 76 -3.44 -5.61 15.55
N GLY A 77 -3.93 -4.74 14.67
CA GLY A 77 -4.70 -3.55 15.01
C GLY A 77 -3.90 -2.44 15.70
N THR A 78 -2.57 -2.45 15.60
CA THR A 78 -1.71 -1.49 16.31
C THR A 78 -1.46 -0.17 15.57
N ALA A 79 -1.81 -0.07 14.29
CA ALA A 79 -1.65 1.14 13.49
C ALA A 79 -2.81 1.36 12.51
N VAL A 80 -4.05 1.20 12.98
CA VAL A 80 -5.23 1.26 12.11
C VAL A 80 -5.50 2.68 11.64
N LEU A 81 -5.29 2.94 10.35
CA LEU A 81 -5.50 4.26 9.74
C LEU A 81 -4.77 5.37 10.53
N GLY A 82 -5.46 6.48 10.83
CA GLY A 82 -5.00 7.52 11.77
C GLY A 82 -5.47 7.32 13.22
N LEU A 83 -6.05 6.16 13.56
CA LEU A 83 -6.61 5.86 14.88
C LEU A 83 -5.57 5.27 15.84
N GLY A 84 -4.48 4.73 15.29
CA GLY A 84 -3.39 4.13 16.06
C GLY A 84 -3.75 2.74 16.57
N ASP A 85 -3.33 2.44 17.79
CA ASP A 85 -3.49 1.14 18.43
C ASP A 85 -4.88 1.02 19.06
N ILE A 86 -5.80 0.36 18.33
CA ILE A 86 -7.20 0.17 18.73
C ILE A 86 -7.54 -1.30 19.01
N GLY A 87 -6.57 -2.19 18.84
CA GLY A 87 -6.72 -3.63 19.07
C GLY A 87 -7.33 -4.39 17.88
N PRO A 88 -7.24 -5.72 17.92
CA PRO A 88 -7.56 -6.58 16.78
C PRO A 88 -9.05 -6.55 16.41
N GLU A 89 -9.97 -6.53 17.36
CA GLU A 89 -11.42 -6.52 17.06
C GLU A 89 -11.85 -5.23 16.39
N ALA A 90 -11.32 -4.09 16.84
CA ALA A 90 -11.63 -2.79 16.26
C ALA A 90 -10.99 -2.61 14.87
N ALA A 91 -9.98 -3.40 14.53
CA ALA A 91 -9.36 -3.44 13.20
C ALA A 91 -10.17 -4.24 12.17
N ILE A 92 -11.01 -5.20 12.60
CA ILE A 92 -11.76 -6.11 11.71
C ILE A 92 -12.50 -5.36 10.59
N PRO A 93 -13.23 -4.26 10.84
CA PRO A 93 -13.92 -3.53 9.78
C PRO A 93 -12.97 -3.03 8.68
N VAL A 94 -11.74 -2.61 9.00
CA VAL A 94 -10.76 -2.18 7.99
C VAL A 94 -10.25 -3.38 7.20
N MET A 95 -9.95 -4.49 7.87
CA MET A 95 -9.46 -5.72 7.23
C MET A 95 -10.52 -6.36 6.31
N GLU A 96 -11.79 -6.37 6.72
CA GLU A 96 -12.90 -6.75 5.84
C GLU A 96 -13.00 -5.83 4.63
N GLY A 97 -12.79 -4.53 4.82
CA GLY A 97 -12.73 -3.54 3.75
C GLY A 97 -11.64 -3.89 2.72
N LYS A 98 -10.43 -4.16 3.19
CA LYS A 98 -9.32 -4.60 2.33
C LYS A 98 -9.67 -5.90 1.59
N ALA A 99 -10.28 -6.87 2.27
CA ALA A 99 -10.67 -8.14 1.66
C ALA A 99 -11.69 -7.97 0.51
N ILE A 100 -12.71 -7.12 0.67
CA ILE A 100 -13.67 -6.88 -0.42
C ILE A 100 -13.05 -6.11 -1.58
N LEU A 101 -12.08 -5.23 -1.33
CA LEU A 101 -11.37 -4.50 -2.39
C LEU A 101 -10.44 -5.42 -3.19
N PHE A 102 -9.79 -6.39 -2.54
CA PHE A 102 -9.08 -7.47 -3.22
C PHE A 102 -10.00 -8.22 -4.18
N LYS A 103 -11.22 -8.51 -3.73
CA LYS A 103 -12.21 -9.23 -4.53
C LYS A 103 -12.71 -8.40 -5.71
N GLU A 104 -13.15 -7.18 -5.45
CA GLU A 104 -13.77 -6.30 -6.44
C GLU A 104 -12.78 -5.88 -7.54
N PHE A 105 -11.59 -5.44 -7.16
CA PHE A 105 -10.64 -4.87 -8.11
C PHE A 105 -9.62 -5.89 -8.66
N GLY A 106 -9.31 -6.95 -7.89
CA GLY A 106 -8.30 -7.93 -8.27
C GLY A 106 -8.86 -9.32 -8.59
N GLY A 107 -10.14 -9.59 -8.33
CA GLY A 107 -10.69 -10.95 -8.41
C GLY A 107 -10.04 -11.92 -7.40
N VAL A 108 -9.33 -11.40 -6.40
CA VAL A 108 -8.61 -12.19 -5.39
C VAL A 108 -9.57 -12.50 -4.25
N ASP A 109 -9.65 -13.77 -3.85
CA ASP A 109 -10.36 -14.12 -2.62
C ASP A 109 -9.46 -13.73 -1.44
N ALA A 110 -9.95 -12.90 -0.54
CA ALA A 110 -9.18 -12.44 0.61
C ALA A 110 -9.98 -12.64 1.90
N PHE A 111 -9.28 -12.91 3.00
CA PHE A 111 -9.91 -13.15 4.29
C PHE A 111 -9.17 -12.39 5.42
N PRO A 112 -9.89 -11.63 6.27
CA PRO A 112 -9.29 -10.87 7.36
C PRO A 112 -8.85 -11.77 8.52
N ILE A 113 -7.67 -11.51 9.07
CA ILE A 113 -7.08 -12.23 10.21
C ILE A 113 -6.46 -11.21 11.17
N CYS A 114 -7.22 -10.79 12.18
CA CYS A 114 -6.73 -9.93 13.24
C CYS A 114 -6.19 -10.79 14.40
N LEU A 115 -4.94 -10.55 14.80
CA LEU A 115 -4.24 -11.31 15.84
C LEU A 115 -4.22 -10.53 17.15
N ASP A 116 -4.66 -11.16 18.25
CA ASP A 116 -4.58 -10.59 19.60
C ASP A 116 -3.22 -10.84 20.25
N THR A 117 -2.18 -10.34 19.58
CA THR A 117 -0.81 -10.32 20.11
C THR A 117 -0.04 -9.17 19.48
N LYS A 118 0.89 -8.61 20.26
CA LYS A 118 1.85 -7.58 19.81
C LYS A 118 3.28 -8.11 19.78
N ASP A 119 3.47 -9.38 20.12
CA ASP A 119 4.78 -10.00 20.09
C ASP A 119 5.17 -10.38 18.66
N VAL A 120 6.39 -10.00 18.25
CA VAL A 120 6.87 -10.24 16.88
C VAL A 120 7.01 -11.73 16.58
N ASP A 121 7.52 -12.51 17.54
CA ASP A 121 7.69 -13.96 17.37
C ASP A 121 6.34 -14.67 17.27
N GLU A 122 5.37 -14.30 18.12
CA GLU A 122 4.03 -14.87 18.10
C GLU A 122 3.30 -14.57 16.79
N ILE A 123 3.40 -13.33 16.27
CA ILE A 123 2.81 -12.96 14.98
C ILE A 123 3.43 -13.78 13.85
N VAL A 124 4.77 -13.81 13.76
CA VAL A 124 5.50 -14.53 12.69
C VAL A 124 5.14 -16.03 12.73
N GLU A 125 5.18 -16.64 13.91
CA GLU A 125 4.89 -18.06 14.07
C GLU A 125 3.42 -18.40 13.78
N THR A 126 2.48 -17.53 14.17
CA THR A 126 1.06 -17.71 13.87
C THR A 126 0.82 -17.65 12.36
N VAL A 127 1.35 -16.63 11.69
CA VAL A 127 1.20 -16.47 10.23
C VAL A 127 1.80 -17.67 9.49
N LYS A 128 2.96 -18.18 9.93
CA LYS A 128 3.57 -19.38 9.36
C LYS A 128 2.70 -20.62 9.48
N ARG A 129 2.03 -20.80 10.62
CA ARG A 129 1.16 -21.96 10.87
C ARG A 129 -0.11 -21.94 10.02
N ILE A 130 -0.63 -20.77 9.69
CA ILE A 130 -1.85 -20.62 8.88
C ILE A 130 -1.57 -20.51 7.38
N ALA A 131 -0.33 -20.21 6.98
CA ALA A 131 0.10 -20.06 5.58
C ALA A 131 -0.29 -21.22 4.62
N PRO A 132 -0.45 -22.50 5.04
CA PRO A 132 -0.85 -23.57 4.12
C PRO A 132 -2.11 -23.30 3.31
N VAL A 133 -3.09 -22.55 3.84
CA VAL A 133 -4.36 -22.23 3.15
C VAL A 133 -4.23 -21.07 2.15
N PHE A 134 -3.22 -20.21 2.32
CA PHE A 134 -3.09 -18.95 1.58
C PHE A 134 -2.05 -19.03 0.45
N GLY A 135 -2.36 -18.39 -0.67
CA GLY A 135 -1.44 -18.15 -1.79
C GLY A 135 -0.57 -16.91 -1.59
N GLY A 136 -0.91 -16.04 -0.63
CA GLY A 136 -0.14 -14.87 -0.25
C GLY A 136 -0.61 -14.27 1.07
N ILE A 137 0.24 -13.45 1.69
CA ILE A 137 -0.01 -12.74 2.95
C ILE A 137 0.10 -11.24 2.70
N ASN A 138 -0.98 -10.51 2.97
CA ASN A 138 -1.01 -9.06 3.01
C ASN A 138 -0.96 -8.61 4.47
N LEU A 139 0.14 -8.01 4.91
CA LEU A 139 0.27 -7.38 6.23
C LEU A 139 -0.32 -5.97 6.17
N GLU A 140 -1.09 -5.62 7.19
CA GLU A 140 -1.87 -4.37 7.23
C GLU A 140 -1.92 -3.77 8.63
N ASP A 141 -1.79 -2.45 8.74
CA ASP A 141 -2.02 -1.69 9.98
C ASP A 141 -1.20 -2.20 11.20
N ILE A 142 0.05 -2.60 10.97
CA ILE A 142 1.00 -3.02 12.01
C ILE A 142 2.00 -1.88 12.29
N SER A 143 2.15 -1.49 13.55
CA SER A 143 2.99 -0.36 13.94
C SER A 143 4.48 -0.56 13.67
N ALA A 144 5.15 0.51 13.25
CA ALA A 144 6.61 0.59 13.21
C ALA A 144 7.18 0.71 14.64
N PRO A 145 8.38 0.15 14.92
CA PRO A 145 9.27 -0.53 13.98
C PRO A 145 8.99 -2.04 13.78
N ARG A 146 8.06 -2.64 14.54
CA ARG A 146 7.81 -4.10 14.52
C ARG A 146 7.43 -4.63 13.14
N CYS A 147 6.64 -3.88 12.38
CA CYS A 147 6.24 -4.25 11.02
C CYS A 147 7.42 -4.61 10.11
N PHE A 148 8.57 -3.94 10.25
CA PHE A 148 9.77 -4.23 9.45
C PHE A 148 10.33 -5.62 9.74
N GLU A 149 10.42 -5.99 11.02
CA GLU A 149 10.95 -7.29 11.42
C GLU A 149 9.98 -8.42 11.07
N ILE A 150 8.69 -8.23 11.34
CA ILE A 150 7.63 -9.17 10.99
C ILE A 150 7.66 -9.47 9.50
N GLU A 151 7.66 -8.42 8.66
CA GLU A 151 7.69 -8.59 7.21
C GLU A 151 8.97 -9.27 6.71
N ARG A 152 10.14 -8.84 7.21
CA ARG A 152 11.42 -9.43 6.81
C ARG A 152 11.44 -10.93 7.11
N ARG A 153 11.08 -11.32 8.33
CA ARG A 153 11.06 -12.73 8.75
C ARG A 153 10.04 -13.54 7.97
N LEU A 154 8.83 -13.02 7.75
CA LEU A 154 7.83 -13.73 6.96
C LEU A 154 8.27 -13.92 5.50
N LYS A 155 8.95 -12.94 4.88
CA LYS A 155 9.52 -13.09 3.54
C LYS A 155 10.65 -14.13 3.48
N GLU A 156 11.43 -14.27 4.55
CA GLU A 156 12.51 -15.26 4.65
C GLU A 156 12.01 -16.68 4.97
N GLU A 157 10.94 -16.79 5.76
CA GLU A 157 10.46 -18.04 6.32
C GLU A 157 9.29 -18.68 5.54
N LEU A 158 8.66 -17.94 4.62
CA LEU A 158 7.54 -18.43 3.79
C LEU A 158 7.93 -18.62 2.32
N ASP A 159 7.26 -19.56 1.65
CA ASP A 159 7.40 -19.84 0.22
C ASP A 159 6.28 -19.20 -0.62
N ILE A 160 5.56 -18.23 -0.05
CA ILE A 160 4.45 -17.49 -0.67
C ILE A 160 4.71 -15.98 -0.54
N PRO A 161 4.18 -15.14 -1.45
CA PRO A 161 4.36 -13.70 -1.41
C PRO A 161 3.82 -13.10 -0.10
N VAL A 162 4.67 -12.30 0.54
CA VAL A 162 4.34 -11.48 1.71
C VAL A 162 4.53 -10.02 1.32
N PHE A 163 3.54 -9.19 1.60
CA PHE A 163 3.53 -7.78 1.23
C PHE A 163 2.89 -6.96 2.34
N HIS A 164 3.58 -5.94 2.83
CA HIS A 164 2.98 -4.96 3.72
C HIS A 164 2.44 -3.76 2.93
N ASP A 165 1.12 -3.57 2.90
CA ASP A 165 0.49 -2.57 2.03
C ASP A 165 0.82 -1.13 2.46
N ASP A 166 0.75 -0.81 3.75
CA ASP A 166 1.07 0.54 4.25
C ASP A 166 2.51 0.99 3.96
N GLN A 167 3.42 0.04 3.81
CA GLN A 167 4.79 0.30 3.39
C GLN A 167 4.89 0.37 1.87
N HIS A 168 4.70 -0.78 1.22
CA HIS A 168 5.07 -0.95 -0.17
C HIS A 168 3.98 -0.52 -1.13
N GLY A 169 2.71 -0.71 -0.77
CA GLY A 169 1.56 -0.19 -1.52
C GLY A 169 1.65 1.33 -1.63
N THR A 170 1.84 2.00 -0.49
CA THR A 170 2.04 3.46 -0.43
C THR A 170 3.24 3.90 -1.28
N ALA A 171 4.38 3.23 -1.15
CA ALA A 171 5.58 3.56 -1.93
C ALA A 171 5.35 3.48 -3.45
N ILE A 172 4.67 2.42 -3.92
CA ILE A 172 4.39 2.20 -5.33
C ILE A 172 3.46 3.30 -5.87
N VAL A 173 2.35 3.57 -5.19
CA VAL A 173 1.37 4.56 -5.67
C VAL A 173 1.93 5.98 -5.65
N VAL A 174 2.73 6.33 -4.62
CA VAL A 174 3.44 7.61 -4.56
C VAL A 174 4.44 7.73 -5.70
N SER A 175 5.22 6.68 -5.96
CA SER A 175 6.20 6.69 -7.04
C SER A 175 5.51 6.85 -8.40
N ALA A 176 4.37 6.17 -8.62
CA ALA A 176 3.60 6.29 -9.85
C ALA A 176 3.09 7.73 -10.08
N GLY A 177 2.45 8.32 -9.06
CA GLY A 177 2.00 9.71 -9.12
C GLY A 177 3.17 10.68 -9.32
N LEU A 178 4.30 10.47 -8.64
CA LEU A 178 5.45 11.37 -8.72
C LEU A 178 6.13 11.35 -10.10
N ILE A 179 6.22 10.18 -10.74
CA ILE A 179 6.73 10.05 -12.12
C ILE A 179 5.95 10.98 -13.06
N ASN A 180 4.62 10.95 -12.99
CA ASN A 180 3.75 11.77 -13.83
C ASN A 180 3.76 13.25 -13.41
N ALA A 181 3.81 13.55 -12.11
CA ALA A 181 3.88 14.91 -11.61
C ALA A 181 5.17 15.62 -12.07
N LEU A 182 6.33 14.95 -11.98
CA LEU A 182 7.60 15.50 -12.44
C LEU A 182 7.63 15.70 -13.95
N LYS A 183 7.07 14.75 -14.71
CA LYS A 183 6.88 14.87 -16.16
C LYS A 183 6.03 16.09 -16.52
N LEU A 184 4.91 16.31 -15.83
CA LEU A 184 4.01 17.44 -16.06
C LEU A 184 4.70 18.79 -15.85
N VAL A 185 5.56 18.92 -14.84
CA VAL A 185 6.30 20.16 -14.54
C VAL A 185 7.64 20.26 -15.27
N GLY A 186 7.98 19.29 -16.13
CA GLY A 186 9.22 19.30 -16.91
C GLY A 186 10.51 19.17 -16.08
N LYS A 187 10.45 18.46 -14.95
CA LYS A 187 11.62 18.22 -14.07
C LYS A 187 12.15 16.79 -14.25
N ASP A 188 13.48 16.67 -14.37
CA ASP A 188 14.14 15.38 -14.46
C ASP A 188 14.07 14.62 -13.12
N PHE A 189 13.67 13.35 -13.17
CA PHE A 189 13.52 12.50 -11.98
C PHE A 189 14.84 12.37 -11.19
N ASP A 190 15.96 12.22 -11.90
CA ASP A 190 17.31 12.05 -11.34
C ASP A 190 17.94 13.33 -10.79
N LYS A 191 17.28 14.49 -10.94
CA LYS A 191 17.72 15.78 -10.40
C LYS A 191 16.76 16.37 -9.37
N ALA A 192 15.58 15.79 -9.20
CA ALA A 192 14.56 16.27 -8.28
C ALA A 192 15.06 16.27 -6.83
N ASN A 193 14.78 17.36 -6.11
CA ASN A 193 15.04 17.50 -4.68
C ASN A 193 13.75 17.30 -3.89
N VAL A 194 13.66 16.18 -3.18
CA VAL A 194 12.47 15.74 -2.47
C VAL A 194 12.67 15.89 -0.96
N VAL A 195 11.63 16.33 -0.26
CA VAL A 195 11.51 16.19 1.18
C VAL A 195 10.34 15.27 1.51
N ILE A 196 10.59 14.28 2.36
CA ILE A 196 9.57 13.36 2.88
C ILE A 196 9.41 13.62 4.37
N ASN A 197 8.21 14.03 4.79
CA ASN A 197 7.89 14.22 6.20
C ASN A 197 7.16 13.00 6.77
N GLY A 198 7.76 12.41 7.81
CA GLY A 198 7.36 11.14 8.41
C GLY A 198 8.37 10.05 8.09
N ALA A 199 9.32 9.80 8.99
CA ALA A 199 10.33 8.75 8.86
C ALA A 199 9.87 7.41 9.50
N GLY A 200 8.60 7.07 9.31
CA GLY A 200 7.99 5.79 9.71
C GLY A 200 8.02 4.74 8.59
N SER A 201 7.18 3.71 8.72
CA SER A 201 7.06 2.60 7.75
C SER A 201 6.83 3.08 6.31
N ALA A 202 5.81 3.92 6.09
CA ALA A 202 5.48 4.47 4.78
C ALA A 202 6.61 5.34 4.21
N GLY A 203 7.12 6.32 4.97
CA GLY A 203 8.11 7.27 4.46
C GLY A 203 9.46 6.63 4.15
N ILE A 204 9.91 5.67 4.96
CA ILE A 204 11.13 4.89 4.68
C ILE A 204 10.93 4.06 3.40
N SER A 205 9.79 3.39 3.23
CA SER A 205 9.49 2.59 2.04
C SER A 205 9.39 3.44 0.77
N ILE A 206 8.71 4.60 0.84
CA ILE A 206 8.67 5.58 -0.26
C ILE A 206 10.10 6.00 -0.64
N CYS A 207 10.90 6.40 0.35
CA CYS A 207 12.26 6.84 0.11
C CYS A 207 13.11 5.76 -0.59
N LYS A 208 13.07 4.52 -0.08
CA LYS A 208 13.80 3.40 -0.68
C LYS A 208 13.40 3.15 -2.13
N LEU A 209 12.10 3.10 -2.43
CA LEU A 209 11.63 2.85 -3.79
C LEU A 209 11.99 4.01 -4.74
N LEU A 210 11.88 5.25 -4.30
CA LEU A 210 12.30 6.41 -5.10
C LEU A 210 13.80 6.38 -5.40
N LEU A 211 14.65 6.02 -4.42
CA LEU A 211 16.09 5.85 -4.63
C LEU A 211 16.39 4.73 -5.63
N GLN A 212 15.68 3.60 -5.56
CA GLN A 212 15.82 2.49 -6.52
C GLN A 212 15.38 2.89 -7.93
N LEU A 213 14.37 3.75 -8.05
CA LEU A 213 13.93 4.33 -9.32
C LEU A 213 14.90 5.40 -9.85
N GLY A 214 15.89 5.82 -9.05
CA GLY A 214 16.92 6.77 -9.44
C GLY A 214 16.55 8.23 -9.20
N ILE A 215 15.73 8.54 -8.18
CA ILE A 215 15.41 9.93 -7.81
C ILE A 215 16.70 10.68 -7.42
N GLY A 216 16.74 11.99 -7.65
CA GLY A 216 17.89 12.85 -7.34
C GLY A 216 18.32 12.84 -5.86
N ASN A 217 17.73 13.71 -5.04
CA ASN A 217 18.08 13.86 -3.62
C ASN A 217 16.82 13.78 -2.78
N VAL A 218 16.87 13.04 -1.68
CA VAL A 218 15.74 12.89 -0.76
C VAL A 218 16.21 13.26 0.64
N VAL A 219 15.45 14.09 1.35
CA VAL A 219 15.66 14.37 2.78
C VAL A 219 14.43 13.87 3.54
N LEU A 220 14.64 12.93 4.46
CA LEU A 220 13.61 12.50 5.40
C LEU A 220 13.61 13.44 6.61
N VAL A 221 12.42 13.81 7.07
CA VAL A 221 12.20 14.65 8.26
C VAL A 221 11.26 13.92 9.20
N ASP A 222 11.63 13.81 10.48
CA ASP A 222 10.77 13.31 11.56
C ASP A 222 10.51 14.43 12.57
N LYS A 223 9.77 14.12 13.66
CA LYS A 223 9.38 15.06 14.70
C LYS A 223 10.55 15.89 15.26
N GLN A 224 11.73 15.29 15.36
CA GLN A 224 12.95 15.90 15.89
C GLN A 224 13.75 16.69 14.84
N GLY A 225 13.41 16.56 13.56
CA GLY A 225 14.07 17.25 12.44
C GLY A 225 14.53 16.31 11.33
N ALA A 226 15.39 16.83 10.45
CA ALA A 226 15.97 16.08 9.35
C ALA A 226 16.82 14.89 9.83
N LEU A 227 16.66 13.75 9.18
CA LEU A 227 17.53 12.59 9.35
C LEU A 227 18.89 12.94 8.77
N CYS A 228 19.91 12.88 9.61
CA CYS A 228 21.28 13.22 9.26
C CYS A 228 22.25 12.39 10.11
N PRO A 229 23.33 11.84 9.53
CA PRO A 229 24.34 11.12 10.30
C PRO A 229 24.84 11.92 11.50
N GLY A 230 24.96 11.26 12.66
CA GLY A 230 25.37 11.86 13.93
C GLY A 230 24.24 12.32 14.85
N GLN A 231 22.97 12.21 14.43
CA GLN A 231 21.82 12.49 15.30
C GLN A 231 21.46 11.27 16.16
N GLU A 232 21.58 11.37 17.49
CA GLU A 232 21.41 10.23 18.43
C GLU A 232 19.95 9.79 18.63
N TRP A 233 18.97 10.61 18.25
CA TRP A 233 17.56 10.32 18.47
C TRP A 233 16.96 9.33 17.46
N MET A 234 17.68 9.04 16.37
CA MET A 234 17.20 8.17 15.29
C MET A 234 17.15 6.71 15.75
N ASN A 235 16.08 6.01 15.39
CA ASN A 235 16.05 4.55 15.54
C ASN A 235 16.97 3.88 14.48
N PRO A 236 17.27 2.57 14.59
CA PRO A 236 18.19 1.90 13.67
C PRO A 236 17.81 2.04 12.18
N ALA A 237 16.53 1.89 11.84
CA ALA A 237 16.07 2.02 10.45
C ALA A 237 16.21 3.46 9.93
N GLN A 238 15.98 4.47 10.78
CA GLN A 238 16.19 5.88 10.44
C GLN A 238 17.68 6.21 10.27
N ALA A 239 18.54 5.65 11.13
CA ALA A 239 19.98 5.81 11.03
C ALA A 239 20.51 5.22 9.71
N ASP A 240 20.07 4.02 9.32
CA ASP A 240 20.42 3.41 8.03
C ASP A 240 20.01 4.30 6.85
N MET A 241 18.81 4.90 6.91
CA MET A 241 18.35 5.83 5.87
C MET A 241 19.17 7.12 5.83
N ALA A 242 19.62 7.64 6.98
CA ALA A 242 20.42 8.86 7.05
C ALA A 242 21.78 8.72 6.34
N GLU A 243 22.33 7.51 6.25
CA GLU A 243 23.59 7.24 5.54
C GLU A 243 23.47 7.28 4.01
N ILE A 244 22.28 7.00 3.47
CA ILE A 244 22.04 6.90 2.02
C ILE A 244 21.17 8.03 1.45
N THR A 245 20.65 8.92 2.31
CA THR A 245 19.82 10.08 1.94
C THR A 245 20.54 11.37 2.31
N ASN A 246 19.89 12.51 2.07
CA ASN A 246 20.34 13.82 2.53
C ASN A 246 21.79 14.13 2.12
N LYS A 247 22.03 14.17 0.81
CA LYS A 247 23.38 14.31 0.21
C LYS A 247 24.16 15.53 0.75
N ASP A 248 23.44 16.58 1.12
CA ASP A 248 24.03 17.83 1.63
C ASP A 248 24.11 17.89 3.17
N ARG A 249 23.76 16.81 3.87
CA ARG A 249 23.73 16.72 5.34
C ARG A 249 22.98 17.87 6.00
N GLN A 250 21.82 18.18 5.43
CA GLN A 250 20.94 19.24 5.91
C GLN A 250 20.42 18.87 7.29
N THR A 251 20.44 19.83 8.21
CA THR A 251 19.87 19.71 9.56
C THR A 251 18.83 20.80 9.75
N GLY A 252 17.83 20.57 10.58
CA GLY A 252 16.79 21.56 10.86
C GLY A 252 15.40 20.95 10.91
N ASN A 253 14.42 21.84 11.09
CA ASN A 253 13.01 21.46 11.08
C ASN A 253 12.43 21.37 9.65
N LEU A 254 11.20 20.89 9.53
CA LEU A 254 10.51 20.74 8.25
C LEU A 254 10.50 22.04 7.41
N ALA A 255 10.21 23.18 8.04
CA ALA A 255 10.11 24.47 7.35
C ALA A 255 11.43 24.89 6.71
N GLU A 256 12.55 24.57 7.36
CA GLU A 256 13.89 24.86 6.87
C GLU A 256 14.25 23.94 5.70
N ILE A 257 13.95 22.65 5.82
CA ILE A 257 14.26 21.64 4.81
C ILE A 257 13.40 21.79 3.56
N MET A 258 12.14 22.24 3.67
CA MET A 258 11.26 22.44 2.52
C MET A 258 11.73 23.55 1.56
N LYS A 259 12.57 24.48 2.02
CA LYS A 259 13.03 25.61 1.21
C LYS A 259 13.76 25.13 -0.04
N GLY A 260 13.30 25.56 -1.20
CA GLY A 260 13.88 25.22 -2.50
C GLY A 260 13.74 23.75 -2.92
N LYS A 261 12.95 22.93 -2.20
CA LYS A 261 12.65 21.56 -2.64
C LYS A 261 11.64 21.58 -3.79
N ASP A 262 11.78 20.62 -4.71
CA ASP A 262 10.87 20.43 -5.83
C ASP A 262 9.57 19.76 -5.39
N VAL A 263 9.69 18.85 -4.43
CA VAL A 263 8.62 17.92 -4.04
C VAL A 263 8.55 17.83 -2.52
N PHE A 264 7.34 17.96 -1.98
CA PHE A 264 7.00 17.58 -0.62
C PHE A 264 6.13 16.33 -0.64
N ILE A 265 6.46 15.34 0.20
CA ILE A 265 5.68 14.13 0.43
C ILE A 265 5.42 14.00 1.93
N GLY A 266 4.15 14.11 2.35
CA GLY A 266 3.72 13.95 3.72
C GLY A 266 3.04 12.61 3.95
N VAL A 267 3.51 11.87 4.96
CA VAL A 267 2.93 10.61 5.48
C VAL A 267 2.93 10.61 7.01
N SER A 268 2.46 11.71 7.59
CA SER A 268 2.78 12.07 8.98
C SER A 268 1.57 12.52 9.78
N ALA A 269 1.40 13.83 9.98
CA ALA A 269 0.44 14.41 10.90
C ALA A 269 -0.37 15.53 10.22
N PRO A 270 -1.62 15.76 10.67
CA PRO A 270 -2.49 16.77 10.06
C PRO A 270 -2.01 18.20 10.33
N ASN A 271 -2.22 19.11 9.37
CA ASN A 271 -2.04 20.56 9.51
C ASN A 271 -0.64 21.03 9.97
N ILE A 272 0.42 20.33 9.55
CA ILE A 272 1.80 20.68 9.89
C ILE A 272 2.52 21.48 8.80
N VAL A 273 1.92 21.61 7.61
CA VAL A 273 2.45 22.40 6.49
C VAL A 273 1.59 23.64 6.27
N THR A 274 2.23 24.79 6.04
CA THR A 274 1.55 26.07 5.80
C THR A 274 1.73 26.57 4.36
N ALA A 275 0.94 27.55 3.95
CA ALA A 275 1.08 28.21 2.65
C ALA A 275 2.47 28.86 2.47
N GLU A 276 3.07 29.40 3.54
CA GLU A 276 4.41 29.99 3.51
C GLU A 276 5.49 28.94 3.26
N MET A 277 5.36 27.75 3.84
CA MET A 277 6.28 26.64 3.57
C MET A 277 6.22 26.25 2.09
N VAL A 278 5.01 26.11 1.52
CA VAL A 278 4.82 25.81 0.09
C VAL A 278 5.41 26.93 -0.78
N ALA A 279 5.17 28.19 -0.44
CA ALA A 279 5.73 29.34 -1.17
C ALA A 279 7.26 29.42 -1.12
N SER A 280 7.89 28.75 -0.14
CA SER A 280 9.35 28.69 -0.02
C SER A 280 10.01 27.57 -0.85
N MET A 281 9.22 26.69 -1.45
CA MET A 281 9.67 25.61 -2.32
C MET A 281 10.19 26.13 -3.67
N ALA A 282 10.74 25.24 -4.50
CA ALA A 282 11.16 25.59 -5.86
C ALA A 282 9.97 25.99 -6.74
N THR A 283 10.25 26.58 -7.91
CA THR A 283 9.23 26.86 -8.93
C THR A 283 8.50 25.58 -9.33
N ASP A 284 7.20 25.69 -9.62
CA ASP A 284 6.32 24.56 -9.89
C ASP A 284 6.35 23.48 -8.79
N PRO A 285 5.98 23.81 -7.54
CA PRO A 285 6.09 22.88 -6.42
C PRO A 285 5.05 21.77 -6.50
N ILE A 286 5.51 20.54 -6.23
CA ILE A 286 4.67 19.33 -6.14
C ILE A 286 4.46 19.02 -4.65
N VAL A 287 3.21 18.90 -4.21
CA VAL A 287 2.84 18.63 -2.81
C VAL A 287 1.93 17.41 -2.75
N PHE A 288 2.41 16.33 -2.16
CA PHE A 288 1.62 15.13 -1.84
C PHE A 288 1.37 15.11 -0.33
N ALA A 289 0.18 15.50 0.11
CA ALA A 289 -0.20 15.56 1.53
C ALA A 289 -1.17 14.41 1.85
N MET A 290 -0.66 13.30 2.37
CA MET A 290 -1.35 12.01 2.40
C MET A 290 -1.74 11.54 3.81
N ALA A 291 -1.52 12.36 4.86
CA ALA A 291 -2.09 12.05 6.17
C ALA A 291 -3.62 11.91 6.09
N ASN A 292 -4.15 10.90 6.78
CA ASN A 292 -5.59 10.62 6.85
C ASN A 292 -6.07 10.70 8.31
N PRO A 293 -7.31 11.16 8.56
CA PRO A 293 -8.28 11.69 7.58
C PRO A 293 -8.02 13.14 7.14
N THR A 294 -7.16 13.86 7.87
CA THR A 294 -6.82 15.26 7.59
C THR A 294 -5.37 15.34 7.09
N PRO A 295 -5.11 15.93 5.90
CA PRO A 295 -3.78 15.99 5.31
C PRO A 295 -2.85 16.96 6.07
N GLU A 296 -1.56 16.90 5.76
CA GLU A 296 -0.54 17.83 6.26
C GLU A 296 -0.87 19.29 5.93
N ILE A 297 -1.50 19.52 4.78
CA ILE A 297 -2.04 20.82 4.33
C ILE A 297 -3.25 20.56 3.43
N MET A 298 -4.30 21.36 3.61
CA MET A 298 -5.48 21.30 2.74
C MET A 298 -5.16 21.84 1.33
N PRO A 299 -5.70 21.24 0.24
CA PRO A 299 -5.44 21.71 -1.13
C PRO A 299 -5.70 23.21 -1.34
N GLU A 300 -6.72 23.76 -0.70
CA GLU A 300 -7.09 25.19 -0.77
C GLU A 300 -6.02 26.08 -0.12
N GLU A 301 -5.39 25.60 0.94
CA GLU A 301 -4.30 26.31 1.62
C GLU A 301 -2.99 26.20 0.83
N ALA A 302 -2.70 25.02 0.29
CA ALA A 302 -1.53 24.80 -0.57
C ALA A 302 -1.58 25.68 -1.83
N LYS A 303 -2.78 25.90 -2.41
CA LYS A 303 -3.00 26.84 -3.52
C LYS A 303 -2.59 28.27 -3.20
N LYS A 304 -2.76 28.74 -1.95
CA LYS A 304 -2.30 30.08 -1.54
C LYS A 304 -0.78 30.20 -1.55
N GLY A 305 -0.08 29.08 -1.33
CA GLY A 305 1.38 28.99 -1.42
C GLY A 305 1.92 28.80 -2.83
N GLY A 306 1.06 28.67 -3.85
CA GLY A 306 1.48 28.49 -5.24
C GLY A 306 1.81 27.05 -5.64
N VAL A 307 1.20 26.04 -4.99
CA VAL A 307 1.30 24.63 -5.41
C VAL A 307 0.93 24.48 -6.88
N ARG A 308 1.76 23.75 -7.64
CA ARG A 308 1.51 23.43 -9.06
C ARG A 308 0.79 22.10 -9.22
N VAL A 309 1.22 21.09 -8.47
CA VAL A 309 0.58 19.76 -8.47
C VAL A 309 0.28 19.37 -7.04
N MET A 310 -0.99 19.11 -6.76
CA MET A 310 -1.46 18.69 -5.44
C MET A 310 -2.00 17.27 -5.51
N ALA A 311 -1.62 16.43 -4.55
CA ALA A 311 -2.18 15.10 -4.37
C ALA A 311 -2.46 14.85 -2.89
N THR A 312 -3.49 14.05 -2.60
CA THR A 312 -3.87 13.70 -1.21
C THR A 312 -4.27 12.24 -1.10
N GLY A 313 -4.42 11.72 0.13
CA GLY A 313 -5.02 10.40 0.36
C GLY A 313 -6.56 10.37 0.21
N ARG A 314 -7.19 11.54 0.09
CA ARG A 314 -8.65 11.71 0.14
C ARG A 314 -9.31 11.54 -1.22
N SER A 315 -10.44 10.85 -1.24
CA SER A 315 -11.20 10.55 -2.47
C SER A 315 -12.04 11.72 -2.99
N ASP A 316 -12.26 12.76 -2.19
CA ASP A 316 -13.02 13.94 -2.59
C ASP A 316 -12.17 15.02 -3.29
N TYR A 317 -10.87 14.76 -3.49
CA TYR A 317 -9.95 15.62 -4.24
C TYR A 317 -9.38 14.91 -5.47
N PRO A 318 -8.96 15.67 -6.51
CA PRO A 318 -8.17 15.11 -7.61
C PRO A 318 -6.86 14.48 -7.11
N ASN A 319 -6.25 13.65 -7.95
CA ASN A 319 -4.97 12.99 -7.68
C ASN A 319 -4.94 12.24 -6.34
N GLN A 320 -5.94 11.38 -6.13
CA GLN A 320 -5.96 10.54 -4.94
C GLN A 320 -4.82 9.52 -4.97
N ILE A 321 -3.90 9.61 -4.01
CA ILE A 321 -2.87 8.60 -3.77
C ILE A 321 -3.46 7.55 -2.83
N ASN A 322 -3.86 6.40 -3.39
CA ASN A 322 -4.52 5.34 -2.64
C ASN A 322 -3.96 3.96 -3.01
N ASN A 323 -3.63 3.17 -2.00
CA ASN A 323 -3.05 1.84 -2.16
C ASN A 323 -3.97 0.85 -2.90
N VAL A 324 -5.27 1.15 -3.02
CA VAL A 324 -6.23 0.39 -3.86
C VAL A 324 -5.78 0.28 -5.31
N LEU A 325 -4.95 1.21 -5.81
CA LEU A 325 -4.35 1.15 -7.14
C LEU A 325 -3.24 0.08 -7.25
N VAL A 326 -2.82 -0.52 -6.14
CA VAL A 326 -1.64 -1.39 -6.05
C VAL A 326 -2.00 -2.79 -5.59
N PHE A 327 -2.50 -2.96 -4.37
CA PHE A 327 -2.63 -4.28 -3.75
C PHE A 327 -3.48 -5.28 -4.54
N PRO A 328 -4.60 -4.89 -5.22
CA PRO A 328 -5.37 -5.84 -6.00
C PRO A 328 -4.58 -6.38 -7.19
N GLY A 329 -3.91 -5.49 -7.93
CA GLY A 329 -3.13 -5.84 -9.11
C GLY A 329 -1.84 -6.60 -8.78
N ILE A 330 -1.12 -6.18 -7.73
CA ILE A 330 0.15 -6.81 -7.36
C ILE A 330 -0.03 -8.27 -6.92
N PHE A 331 -1.07 -8.54 -6.12
CA PHE A 331 -1.40 -9.91 -5.73
C PHE A 331 -2.00 -10.71 -6.88
N ARG A 332 -2.85 -10.13 -7.73
CA ARG A 332 -3.34 -10.81 -8.93
C ARG A 332 -2.17 -11.30 -9.79
N GLY A 333 -1.20 -10.42 -10.07
CA GLY A 333 0.01 -10.77 -10.84
C GLY A 333 0.87 -11.83 -10.15
N ALA A 334 1.14 -11.66 -8.84
CA ALA A 334 1.92 -12.62 -8.07
C ALA A 334 1.25 -14.01 -8.02
N LEU A 335 -0.08 -14.07 -7.86
CA LEU A 335 -0.85 -15.32 -7.82
C LEU A 335 -0.92 -15.98 -9.21
N ASP A 336 -1.13 -15.22 -10.28
CA ASP A 336 -1.13 -15.74 -11.66
C ASP A 336 0.22 -16.36 -12.03
N ALA A 337 1.31 -15.71 -11.66
CA ALA A 337 2.67 -16.21 -11.87
C ALA A 337 3.07 -17.31 -10.88
N LYS A 338 2.25 -17.59 -9.86
CA LYS A 338 2.63 -18.42 -8.69
C LYS A 338 3.99 -18.00 -8.13
N ALA A 339 4.20 -16.69 -8.01
CA ALA A 339 5.44 -16.13 -7.49
C ALA A 339 5.71 -16.63 -6.07
N THR A 340 6.98 -16.81 -5.71
CA THR A 340 7.40 -17.17 -4.35
C THR A 340 7.61 -15.95 -3.45
N GLY A 341 7.54 -14.74 -4.01
CA GLY A 341 7.79 -13.48 -3.32
C GLY A 341 7.31 -12.28 -4.14
N ILE A 342 7.36 -11.08 -3.54
CA ILE A 342 7.20 -9.79 -4.24
C ILE A 342 8.48 -9.00 -4.05
N THR A 343 9.28 -8.90 -5.12
CA THR A 343 10.62 -8.28 -5.11
C THR A 343 10.56 -6.78 -5.36
N GLU A 344 11.68 -6.08 -5.16
CA GLU A 344 11.78 -4.64 -5.45
C GLU A 344 11.58 -4.34 -6.94
N GLU A 345 12.04 -5.19 -7.83
CA GLU A 345 11.83 -5.07 -9.28
C GLU A 345 10.35 -5.15 -9.64
N MET A 346 9.60 -6.07 -9.00
CA MET A 346 8.15 -6.17 -9.19
C MET A 346 7.42 -4.91 -8.71
N LYS A 347 7.87 -4.31 -7.59
CA LYS A 347 7.31 -3.04 -7.08
C LYS A 347 7.60 -1.88 -8.03
N MET A 348 8.84 -1.77 -8.53
CA MET A 348 9.20 -0.77 -9.55
C MET A 348 8.40 -0.94 -10.84
N ALA A 349 8.20 -2.19 -11.28
CA ALA A 349 7.37 -2.52 -12.43
C ALA A 349 5.92 -2.08 -12.22
N ALA A 350 5.34 -2.35 -11.04
CA ALA A 350 4.00 -1.90 -10.68
C ALA A 350 3.88 -0.37 -10.70
N ALA A 351 4.85 0.36 -10.13
CA ALA A 351 4.81 1.83 -10.12
C ALA A 351 4.84 2.43 -11.53
N LYS A 352 5.73 1.92 -12.40
CA LYS A 352 5.81 2.32 -13.80
C LYS A 352 4.54 1.95 -14.58
N ALA A 353 3.97 0.79 -14.30
CA ALA A 353 2.74 0.31 -14.93
C ALA A 353 1.55 1.23 -14.60
N ILE A 354 1.38 1.62 -13.33
CA ILE A 354 0.34 2.58 -12.93
C ILE A 354 0.56 3.94 -13.59
N ALA A 355 1.79 4.46 -13.56
CA ALA A 355 2.12 5.75 -14.17
C ALA A 355 1.79 5.76 -15.67
N SER A 356 2.06 4.65 -16.37
CA SER A 356 1.84 4.52 -17.82
C SER A 356 0.38 4.54 -18.28
N ILE A 357 -0.58 4.42 -17.34
CA ILE A 357 -2.02 4.47 -17.67
C ILE A 357 -2.44 5.87 -18.08
N VAL A 358 -1.83 6.91 -17.50
CA VAL A 358 -2.10 8.31 -17.84
C VAL A 358 -1.28 8.67 -19.07
N THR A 359 -1.96 8.96 -20.18
CA THR A 359 -1.28 9.34 -21.43
C THR A 359 -0.82 10.80 -21.42
N ASP A 360 0.03 11.17 -22.37
CA ASP A 360 0.53 12.55 -22.51
C ASP A 360 -0.61 13.56 -22.76
N GLU A 361 -1.69 13.11 -23.41
CA GLU A 361 -2.87 13.91 -23.68
C GLU A 361 -3.80 14.05 -22.47
N GLU A 362 -3.83 13.06 -21.58
CA GLU A 362 -4.64 13.07 -20.36
C GLU A 362 -3.93 13.79 -19.20
N LEU A 363 -2.60 13.78 -19.20
CA LEU A 363 -1.76 14.30 -18.13
C LEU A 363 -2.00 15.80 -17.90
N ASN A 364 -2.50 16.14 -16.72
CA ASN A 364 -2.71 17.52 -16.29
C ASN A 364 -2.62 17.66 -14.76
N GLU A 365 -2.70 18.89 -14.23
CA GLU A 365 -2.55 19.18 -12.80
C GLU A 365 -3.55 18.46 -11.89
N GLU A 366 -4.71 18.07 -12.42
CA GLU A 366 -5.77 17.35 -11.70
C GLU A 366 -5.83 15.85 -12.07
N TYR A 367 -4.94 15.38 -12.95
CA TYR A 367 -4.90 13.97 -13.38
C TYR A 367 -3.46 13.50 -13.64
N ILE A 368 -2.73 13.21 -12.56
CA ILE A 368 -1.38 12.59 -12.61
C ILE A 368 -1.41 11.08 -12.31
N ILE A 369 -2.55 10.56 -11.84
CA ILE A 369 -2.70 9.16 -11.42
C ILE A 369 -4.12 8.70 -11.75
N PRO A 370 -4.33 7.46 -12.23
CA PRO A 370 -5.67 6.97 -12.52
C PRO A 370 -6.52 6.89 -11.24
N GLY A 371 -7.83 7.02 -11.41
CA GLY A 371 -8.78 6.85 -10.30
C GLY A 371 -8.90 5.40 -9.86
N ALA A 372 -9.32 5.17 -8.61
CA ALA A 372 -9.48 3.84 -8.03
C ALA A 372 -10.40 2.89 -8.83
N PHE A 373 -11.35 3.44 -9.58
CA PHE A 373 -12.31 2.68 -10.40
C PHE A 373 -11.88 2.52 -11.87
N ASP A 374 -10.67 2.93 -12.23
CA ASP A 374 -10.12 2.68 -13.56
C ASP A 374 -9.80 1.18 -13.72
N ASP A 375 -10.60 0.50 -14.53
CA ASP A 375 -10.55 -0.96 -14.69
C ASP A 375 -9.26 -1.46 -15.39
N ARG A 376 -8.45 -0.53 -15.92
CA ARG A 376 -7.14 -0.83 -16.51
C ARG A 376 -6.09 -1.10 -15.44
N VAL A 377 -6.21 -0.49 -14.26
CA VAL A 377 -5.16 -0.47 -13.22
C VAL A 377 -4.77 -1.87 -12.79
N ALA A 378 -5.71 -2.67 -12.28
CA ALA A 378 -5.40 -4.01 -11.78
C ALA A 378 -4.84 -4.92 -12.89
N LYS A 379 -5.33 -4.79 -14.12
CA LYS A 379 -4.88 -5.58 -15.28
C LYS A 379 -3.43 -5.26 -15.65
N VAL A 380 -3.11 -3.97 -15.76
CA VAL A 380 -1.78 -3.48 -16.15
C VAL A 380 -0.74 -3.78 -15.06
N VAL A 381 -1.09 -3.57 -13.79
CA VAL A 381 -0.24 -3.93 -12.64
C VAL A 381 -0.02 -5.44 -12.59
N ALA A 382 -1.08 -6.25 -12.66
CA ALA A 382 -0.97 -7.71 -12.61
C ALA A 382 -0.05 -8.25 -13.72
N LYS A 383 -0.22 -7.75 -14.95
CA LYS A 383 0.64 -8.13 -16.06
C LYS A 383 2.11 -7.77 -15.81
N ALA A 384 2.40 -6.52 -15.43
CA ALA A 384 3.77 -6.07 -15.19
C ALA A 384 4.46 -6.88 -14.07
N VAL A 385 3.71 -7.18 -13.01
CA VAL A 385 4.20 -7.95 -11.87
C VAL A 385 4.44 -9.41 -12.23
N ALA A 386 3.53 -10.04 -12.98
CA ALA A 386 3.68 -11.42 -13.44
C ALA A 386 4.85 -11.57 -14.43
N ASP A 387 4.97 -10.64 -15.39
CA ASP A 387 6.07 -10.62 -16.36
C ASP A 387 7.43 -10.51 -15.64
N GLU A 388 7.55 -9.63 -14.64
CA GLU A 388 8.79 -9.47 -13.88
C GLU A 388 9.09 -10.70 -13.00
N ALA A 389 8.07 -11.32 -12.39
CA ALA A 389 8.25 -12.56 -11.63
C ALA A 389 8.79 -13.71 -12.52
N HIS A 390 8.25 -13.87 -13.73
CA HIS A 390 8.75 -14.85 -14.70
C HIS A 390 10.18 -14.54 -15.16
N LYS A 391 10.48 -13.26 -15.44
CA LYS A 391 11.81 -12.81 -15.83
C LYS A 391 12.87 -13.08 -14.76
N LEU A 392 12.51 -12.93 -13.49
CA LEU A 392 13.38 -13.22 -12.34
C LEU A 392 13.47 -14.72 -12.00
N GLY A 393 12.59 -15.56 -12.58
CA GLY A 393 12.57 -17.00 -12.33
C GLY A 393 12.07 -17.39 -10.93
N ILE A 394 11.28 -16.53 -10.28
CA ILE A 394 10.77 -16.75 -8.92
C ILE A 394 9.34 -17.33 -8.91
N THR A 395 9.03 -18.22 -9.84
CA THR A 395 7.69 -18.79 -10.06
C THR A 395 7.68 -20.31 -9.82
N LYS A 396 6.59 -20.86 -9.26
CA LYS A 396 6.44 -22.30 -8.96
C LYS A 396 5.93 -23.16 -10.11
#